data_AF-A0A2N2FGA1-F1
#
_entry.id   AF-A0A2N2FGA1-F1
#
_cell.length_a   1.000
_cell.length_b   1.000
_cell.length_c   1.000
_cell.angle_alpha   90.00
_cell.angle_beta   90.00
_cell.angle_gamma   90.00
#
_symmetry.space_group_name_H-M   'P 1'
#
loop_
_entity.id
_entity.type
_entity.pdbx_description
1 polymer ?
#
loop_
_entity_poly.entity_id
_entity_poly.type
_entity_poly.pdbx_seq_one_letter_code
_entity_poly.pdbx_strand_id
1 'polypeptide(L)'
;MSTLPASGLQPADVLLYRGTSIFGKLIIFWDRSHYSHAGLNLGRLIQGQPAVGEALVKEGIIARGLDVSIADSSEVQARRLKAGLPDPARVKVLAVANKYLDEHNRYAIENIFMLVILCWCAKST
;
A
#
# COMPACT_ATOMS: atom_id res chain seq x y z
N MET A 1 -9.14 12.06 -10.80
CA MET A 1 -9.84 11.06 -9.97
C MET A 1 -9.66 9.72 -10.64
N SER A 2 -8.98 8.79 -9.99
CA SER A 2 -8.76 7.43 -10.49
C SER A 2 -9.97 6.56 -10.16
N THR A 3 -10.73 6.15 -11.18
CA THR A 3 -11.90 5.29 -11.01
C THR A 3 -11.50 3.83 -11.12
N LEU A 4 -11.29 3.16 -9.99
CA LEU A 4 -11.17 1.70 -9.94
C LEU A 4 -12.54 1.11 -9.58
N PRO A 5 -13.22 0.37 -10.48
CA PRO A 5 -14.54 -0.17 -10.19
C PRO A 5 -14.45 -1.21 -9.06
N ALA A 6 -15.08 -0.91 -7.91
CA ALA A 6 -15.06 -1.74 -6.72
C ALA A 6 -15.61 -3.16 -6.95
N SER A 7 -16.50 -3.34 -7.93
CA SER A 7 -17.15 -4.61 -8.28
C SER A 7 -16.22 -5.68 -8.86
N GLY A 8 -14.97 -5.33 -9.21
CA GLY A 8 -13.98 -6.27 -9.75
C GLY A 8 -12.91 -6.76 -8.77
N LEU A 9 -12.85 -6.16 -7.58
CA LEU A 9 -11.82 -6.46 -6.58
C LEU A 9 -12.11 -7.79 -5.88
N GLN A 10 -11.08 -8.63 -5.75
CA GLN A 10 -11.10 -9.86 -4.98
C GLN A 10 -10.18 -9.76 -3.76
N PRO A 11 -10.47 -10.52 -2.69
CA PRO A 11 -9.57 -10.58 -1.54
C PRO A 11 -8.14 -10.93 -1.98
N ALA A 12 -7.16 -10.26 -1.37
CA ALA A 12 -5.74 -10.33 -1.69
C ALA A 12 -5.31 -9.75 -3.05
N ASP A 13 -6.19 -9.03 -3.75
CA ASP A 13 -5.74 -8.15 -4.83
C ASP A 13 -4.81 -7.07 -4.28
N VAL A 14 -3.74 -6.79 -5.02
CA VAL A 14 -2.80 -5.72 -4.71
C VAL A 14 -3.21 -4.48 -5.49
N LEU A 15 -3.43 -3.38 -4.80
CA LEU A 15 -3.68 -2.08 -5.38
C LEU A 15 -2.34 -1.34 -5.47
N LEU A 16 -2.04 -0.80 -6.65
CA LEU A 16 -0.85 0.01 -6.91
C LEU A 16 -1.29 1.44 -7.20
N TYR A 17 -0.70 2.39 -6.50
CA TYR A 17 -1.15 3.78 -6.49
C TYR A 17 -0.07 4.67 -7.07
N ARG A 18 -0.48 5.58 -7.94
CA ARG A 18 0.33 6.72 -8.36
C ARG A 18 -0.02 7.92 -7.51
N GLY A 19 0.71 8.10 -6.42
CA GLY A 19 0.48 9.16 -5.46
C GLY A 19 0.75 10.55 -6.04
N THR A 20 -0.06 11.52 -5.63
CA THR A 20 0.10 12.93 -6.07
C THR A 20 0.98 13.77 -5.15
N SER A 21 1.29 13.25 -3.95
CA SER A 21 2.12 13.91 -2.94
C SER A 21 3.58 14.08 -3.37
N ILE A 22 4.30 15.00 -2.71
CA ILE A 22 5.73 15.24 -2.96
C ILE A 22 6.53 13.94 -2.73
N PHE A 23 6.24 13.21 -1.65
CA PHE A 23 6.87 11.91 -1.38
C PHE A 23 6.53 10.87 -2.46
N GLY A 24 5.29 10.82 -2.94
CA GLY A 24 4.90 9.91 -4.00
C GLY A 24 5.68 10.15 -5.30
N LYS A 25 5.82 11.42 -5.69
CA LYS A 25 6.63 11.82 -6.86
C LYS A 25 8.11 11.48 -6.68
N LEU A 26 8.64 11.65 -5.46
CA LEU A 26 10.03 11.30 -5.15
C LEU A 26 10.28 9.80 -5.29
N ILE A 27 9.40 8.95 -4.75
CA ILE A 27 9.49 7.49 -4.89
C ILE A 27 9.51 7.09 -6.37
N ILE A 28 8.55 7.59 -7.16
CA ILE A 28 8.48 7.35 -8.62
C ILE A 28 9.78 7.75 -9.32
N PHE A 29 10.35 8.91 -8.96
CA PHE A 29 11.58 9.40 -9.58
C PHE A 29 12.78 8.50 -9.27
N TRP A 30 12.97 8.12 -8.00
CA TRP A 30 14.13 7.30 -7.58
C TRP A 30 14.01 5.84 -8.00
N ASP A 31 12.83 5.26 -7.86
CA ASP A 31 12.56 3.86 -8.20
C ASP A 31 12.41 3.66 -9.73
N ARG A 32 12.29 4.76 -10.49
CA ARG A 32 11.96 4.77 -11.93
C ARG A 32 10.72 3.93 -12.26
N SER A 33 9.84 3.74 -11.29
CA SER A 33 8.60 2.98 -11.42
C SER A 33 7.40 3.91 -11.63
N HIS A 34 6.27 3.37 -12.06
CA HIS A 34 5.06 4.16 -12.33
C HIS A 34 4.21 4.43 -11.08
N TYR A 35 4.46 3.69 -10.00
CA TYR A 35 3.65 3.66 -8.78
C TYR A 35 4.50 4.00 -7.56
N SER A 36 3.92 4.71 -6.60
CA SER A 36 4.62 5.17 -5.40
C SER A 36 4.16 4.47 -4.12
N HIS A 37 3.05 3.75 -4.17
CA HIS A 37 2.46 3.11 -3.00
C HIS A 37 1.71 1.83 -3.41
N ALA A 38 1.48 0.96 -2.43
CA ALA A 38 0.76 -0.29 -2.61
C ALA A 38 -0.11 -0.61 -1.38
N GLY A 39 -1.23 -1.27 -1.63
CA GLY A 39 -2.22 -1.66 -0.65
C GLY A 39 -2.79 -3.03 -0.97
N LEU A 40 -3.43 -3.67 0.00
CA LEU A 40 -4.00 -5.01 -0.14
C LEU A 40 -5.49 -4.99 0.12
N ASN A 41 -6.30 -5.49 -0.82
CA ASN A 41 -7.72 -5.72 -0.55
C ASN A 41 -7.90 -6.83 0.49
N LEU A 42 -8.51 -6.49 1.63
CA LEU A 42 -8.68 -7.40 2.76
C LEU A 42 -9.86 -8.36 2.60
N GLY A 43 -10.70 -8.16 1.58
CA GLY A 43 -11.86 -9.02 1.32
C GLY A 43 -13.01 -8.84 2.30
N ARG A 44 -13.03 -7.73 3.04
CA ARG A 44 -14.14 -7.28 3.91
C ARG A 44 -14.52 -5.85 3.55
N LEU A 45 -15.63 -5.36 4.10
CA LEU A 45 -16.09 -3.99 3.89
C LEU A 45 -15.83 -3.12 5.13
N ILE A 46 -15.49 -1.85 4.90
CA ILE A 46 -15.51 -0.78 5.90
C ILE A 46 -16.44 0.29 5.36
N GLN A 47 -17.50 0.63 6.11
CA GLN A 47 -18.49 1.64 5.70
C GLN A 47 -19.10 1.37 4.30
N GLY A 48 -19.31 0.10 3.96
CA GLY A 48 -19.87 -0.31 2.66
C GLY A 48 -18.87 -0.31 1.50
N GLN A 49 -17.61 0.06 1.72
CA GLN A 49 -16.54 0.06 0.71
C GLN A 49 -15.56 -1.09 0.95
N PRO A 50 -14.93 -1.66 -0.11
CA PRO A 50 -13.85 -2.64 0.06
C PRO A 50 -12.77 -2.11 1.00
N ALA A 51 -12.40 -2.92 1.99
CA ALA A 51 -11.37 -2.56 2.94
C ALA A 51 -9.99 -2.82 2.35
N VAL A 52 -9.11 -1.84 2.44
CA VAL A 52 -7.72 -1.92 1.99
C VAL A 52 -6.79 -1.78 3.20
N GLY A 53 -5.85 -2.71 3.35
CA GLY A 53 -4.75 -2.62 4.30
C GLY A 53 -3.55 -1.93 3.66
N GLU A 54 -3.04 -0.88 4.30
CA GLU A 54 -1.98 -0.01 3.77
C GLU A 54 -0.98 0.35 4.87
N ALA A 55 0.28 0.56 4.50
CA ALA A 55 1.33 1.04 5.39
C ALA A 55 1.65 2.50 5.07
N LEU A 56 1.26 3.41 5.96
CA LEU A 56 1.28 4.84 5.72
C LEU A 56 2.24 5.54 6.67
N VAL A 57 2.91 6.56 6.15
CA VAL A 57 4.01 7.25 6.83
C VAL A 57 3.60 7.80 8.20
N LYS A 58 2.39 8.35 8.35
CA LYS A 58 1.95 8.97 9.60
C LYS A 58 1.15 8.02 10.50
N GLU A 59 0.33 7.18 9.89
CA GLU A 59 -0.65 6.35 10.59
C GLU A 59 -0.15 4.93 10.88
N GLY A 60 0.96 4.51 10.27
CA GLY A 60 1.45 3.13 10.34
C GLY A 60 0.63 2.17 9.48
N ILE A 61 0.57 0.91 9.86
CA ILE A 61 -0.22 -0.11 9.16
C ILE A 61 -1.69 -0.02 9.62
N ILE A 62 -2.58 0.35 8.70
CA ILE A 62 -4.01 0.54 8.99
C ILE A 62 -4.90 -0.03 7.89
N ALA A 63 -6.18 -0.24 8.22
CA ALA A 63 -7.22 -0.58 7.27
C ALA A 63 -8.16 0.61 7.05
N ARG A 64 -8.50 0.91 5.79
CA ARG A 64 -9.44 1.98 5.43
C ARG A 64 -10.35 1.56 4.27
N GLY A 65 -11.44 2.30 4.07
CA GLY A 65 -12.29 2.12 2.89
C GLY A 65 -11.55 2.48 1.60
N LEU A 66 -11.87 1.79 0.51
CA LEU A 66 -11.28 1.99 -0.81
C LEU A 66 -11.38 3.45 -1.29
N ASP A 67 -12.51 4.08 -1.05
CA ASP A 67 -12.77 5.49 -1.35
C ASP A 67 -11.75 6.44 -0.70
N VAL A 68 -11.45 6.22 0.57
CA VAL A 68 -10.43 6.98 1.31
C VAL A 68 -9.03 6.62 0.82
N SER A 69 -8.77 5.34 0.53
CA SER A 69 -7.48 4.85 0.05
C SER A 69 -7.07 5.47 -1.30
N ILE A 70 -8.00 5.63 -2.24
CA ILE A 70 -7.70 6.14 -3.59
C ILE A 70 -7.73 7.67 -3.71
N ALA A 71 -8.21 8.40 -2.70
CA ALA A 71 -8.51 9.83 -2.78
C ALA A 71 -7.33 10.69 -3.28
N ASP A 72 -6.11 10.43 -2.79
CA ASP A 72 -4.91 11.22 -3.11
C ASP A 72 -4.08 10.65 -4.29
N SER A 73 -4.67 9.76 -5.08
CA SER A 73 -3.99 9.06 -6.18
C SER A 73 -4.50 9.51 -7.56
N SER A 74 -3.57 9.87 -8.45
CA SER A 74 -3.92 10.23 -9.83
C SER A 74 -4.31 9.01 -10.65
N GLU A 75 -3.75 7.85 -10.32
CA GLU A 75 -3.99 6.56 -10.96
C GLU A 75 -3.94 5.46 -9.90
N VAL A 76 -4.82 4.47 -10.01
CA VAL A 76 -4.80 3.26 -9.18
C VAL A 76 -5.03 2.06 -10.08
N GLN A 77 -4.24 1.01 -9.87
CA GLN A 77 -4.33 -0.21 -10.64
C GLN A 77 -4.37 -1.43 -9.73
N ALA A 78 -5.37 -2.29 -9.92
CA ALA A 78 -5.44 -3.56 -9.23
C ALA A 78 -4.62 -4.62 -9.99
N ARG A 79 -3.92 -5.45 -9.24
CA ARG A 79 -3.14 -6.58 -9.70
C ARG A 79 -3.54 -7.83 -8.92
N ARG A 80 -3.68 -8.92 -9.67
CA ARG A 80 -3.97 -10.25 -9.15
C ARG A 80 -2.95 -11.23 -9.69
N LEU A 81 -2.62 -12.24 -8.90
CA LEU A 81 -1.83 -13.38 -9.38
C LEU A 81 -2.56 -14.03 -10.57
N LYS A 82 -1.85 -14.30 -11.68
CA LYS A 82 -2.47 -14.69 -12.97
C LYS A 82 -3.38 -15.91 -12.91
N ALA A 83 -3.07 -16.90 -12.07
CA ALA A 83 -3.88 -18.10 -11.86
C ALA A 83 -4.95 -17.94 -10.76
N GLY A 84 -5.08 -16.74 -10.19
CA GLY A 84 -5.68 -16.53 -8.89
C GLY A 84 -4.78 -17.08 -7.76
N LEU A 85 -5.06 -16.67 -6.53
CA LEU A 85 -4.53 -17.36 -5.35
C LEU A 85 -5.47 -18.51 -5.01
N PRO A 86 -5.00 -19.78 -4.98
CA PRO A 86 -5.77 -20.86 -4.39
C PRO A 86 -6.21 -20.48 -2.97
N ASP A 87 -7.41 -20.90 -2.58
CA ASP A 87 -8.01 -20.50 -1.29
C ASP A 87 -7.06 -20.65 -0.09
N PRO A 88 -6.27 -21.74 0.06
CA PRO A 88 -5.34 -21.88 1.18
C PRO A 88 -4.24 -20.80 1.20
N ALA A 89 -3.75 -20.39 0.02
CA ALA A 89 -2.74 -19.35 -0.08
C ALA A 89 -3.34 -17.97 0.20
N ARG A 90 -4.53 -17.69 -0.34
CA ARG A 90 -5.26 -16.44 -0.08
C ARG A 90 -5.55 -16.25 1.40
N VAL A 91 -6.02 -17.30 2.07
CA VAL A 91 -6.29 -17.28 3.52
C VAL A 91 -5.01 -16.98 4.31
N LYS A 92 -3.87 -17.57 3.95
CA LYS A 92 -2.59 -17.28 4.61
C LYS A 92 -2.16 -15.83 4.43
N VAL A 93 -2.26 -15.29 3.22
CA VAL A 93 -1.92 -13.87 2.95
C VAL A 93 -2.78 -12.95 3.80
N LEU A 94 -4.10 -13.17 3.82
CA LEU A 94 -5.03 -12.36 4.60
C LEU A 94 -4.81 -12.51 6.10
N ALA A 95 -4.48 -13.71 6.59
CA ALA A 95 -4.18 -13.92 8.01
C ALA A 95 -2.94 -13.13 8.44
N VAL A 96 -1.88 -13.15 7.63
CA VAL A 96 -0.66 -12.35 7.88
C VAL A 96 -0.94 -10.85 7.82
N ALA A 97 -1.74 -10.41 6.85
CA ALA A 97 -2.13 -9.00 6.74
C ALA A 97 -2.90 -8.53 7.98
N ASN A 98 -3.87 -9.33 8.46
CA ASN A 98 -4.60 -9.02 9.69
C ASN A 98 -3.69 -8.98 10.91
N LYS A 99 -2.76 -9.93 11.04
CA LYS A 99 -1.77 -9.89 12.13
C LYS A 99 -1.00 -8.55 12.15
N TYR A 100 -0.51 -8.09 11.01
CA TYR A 100 0.21 -6.81 10.95
C TYR A 100 -0.67 -5.59 11.20
N LEU A 101 -1.95 -5.66 10.85
CA LEU A 101 -2.94 -4.63 11.18
C LEU A 101 -3.19 -4.56 12.69
N ASP A 102 -3.31 -5.71 13.36
CA ASP A 102 -3.54 -5.82 14.80
C ASP A 102 -2.32 -5.31 15.61
N GLU A 103 -1.11 -5.47 15.07
CA GLU A 103 0.12 -4.97 15.68
C GLU A 103 0.26 -3.43 15.59
N HIS A 104 -0.46 -2.76 14.70
CA HIS A 104 -0.39 -1.31 14.48
C HIS A 104 1.03 -0.75 14.36
N ASN A 105 1.92 -1.51 13.72
CA ASN A 105 3.33 -1.13 13.58
C ASN A 105 3.45 0.24 12.89
N ARG A 106 4.27 1.12 13.47
CA ARG A 106 4.57 2.42 12.86
C ARG A 106 5.42 2.24 11.62
N TYR A 107 5.18 3.09 10.64
CA TYR A 107 6.02 3.15 9.47
C TYR A 107 7.39 3.72 9.86
N ALA A 108 8.46 2.97 9.63
CA ALA A 108 9.79 3.31 10.11
C ALA A 108 10.50 4.38 9.24
N ILE A 109 9.81 5.48 8.92
CA ILE A 109 10.36 6.50 8.02
C ILE A 109 11.54 7.24 8.66
N GLU A 110 11.50 7.47 9.97
CA GLU A 110 12.57 8.13 10.72
C GLU A 110 13.85 7.31 10.65
N ASN A 111 13.75 5.99 10.77
CA ASN A 111 14.88 5.07 10.63
C ASN A 111 15.44 5.07 9.22
N ILE A 112 14.58 5.14 8.20
CA ILE A 112 15.00 5.22 6.79
C ILE A 112 15.73 6.54 6.53
N PHE A 113 15.22 7.68 7.02
CA PHE A 113 15.88 8.97 6.87
C PHE A 113 17.21 9.02 7.61
N MET A 114 17.27 8.49 8.84
CA MET A 114 18.53 8.37 9.57
C MET A 114 19.55 7.54 8.79
N LEU A 115 19.13 6.41 8.22
CA LEU A 115 20.00 5.57 7.40
C LEU A 115 20.49 6.30 6.15
N VAL A 116 19.62 7.03 5.44
CA VAL A 116 19.99 7.82 4.27
C VAL A 116 21.02 8.90 4.64
N ILE A 117 20.82 9.61 5.75
CA ILE A 117 21.78 10.63 6.24
C ILE A 117 23.12 9.97 6.57
N LEU A 118 23.11 8.85 7.31
CA LEU A 118 24.34 8.11 7.65
C LEU A 118 25.08 7.66 6.39
N CYS A 119 24.38 7.08 5.41
CA CYS A 119 24.97 6.66 4.14
C CYS A 119 25.50 7.83 3.31
N TRP A 120 24.84 9.00 3.35
CA TRP A 120 25.31 10.19 2.66
C TRP A 120 26.58 10.75 3.32
N CYS A 121 26.57 10.94 4.65
CA CYS A 121 27.74 11.41 5.38
C CYS A 121 28.94 10.47 5.21
N ALA A 122 28.73 9.15 5.18
CA ALA A 122 29.79 8.16 4.97
C ALA A 122 30.37 8.15 3.54
N LYS A 123 29.66 8.70 2.55
CA LYS A 123 30.10 8.78 1.14
C LYS A 123 30.79 10.11 0.82
N SER A 124 30.69 11.10 1.72
CA SER A 124 31.27 12.44 1.55
C SER A 124 32.64 12.61 2.24
N THR A 125 33.19 11.52 2.78
CA THR A 125 34.60 11.35 3.20
C THR A 125 35.28 10.37 2.27
#